data_AF-A0A1G1MR61-F1
#
_entry.id   AF-A0A1G1MR61-F1
#
_cell.length_a   1.000
_cell.length_b   1.000
_cell.length_c   1.000
_cell.angle_alpha   90.00
_cell.angle_beta   90.00
_cell.angle_gamma   90.00
#
_symmetry.space_group_name_H-M   'P 1'
#
loop_
_entity.id
_entity.type
_entity.pdbx_description
1 polymer ?
#
loop_
_entity_poly.entity_id
_entity_poly.type
_entity_poly.pdbx_seq_one_letter_code
_entity_poly.pdbx_strand_id
1 'polypeptide(L)' 'MLTTSTPGLELNRKGYIVVNEETQETSIKGVFAGGDIVTGAATVISAMGVGKRAARSINAYLQGKSE' A
#
# COMPACT_ATOMS: atom_id res chain seq x y z
N MET A 1 -9.63 -5.09 -14.19
CA MET A 1 -8.46 -4.44 -13.57
C MET A 1 -8.01 -5.27 -12.38
N LEU A 2 -6.73 -5.21 -11.99
CA LEU A 2 -6.22 -5.87 -10.77
C LEU A 2 -7.08 -5.54 -9.53
N THR A 3 -7.55 -4.29 -9.45
CA THR A 3 -8.45 -3.81 -8.39
C THR A 3 -9.85 -4.46 -8.40
N THR A 4 -10.34 -4.93 -9.54
CA THR A 4 -11.64 -5.63 -9.67
C THR A 4 -11.51 -7.13 -9.49
N SER A 5 -10.35 -7.69 -9.84
CA SER A 5 -10.09 -9.13 -9.86
C SER A 5 -9.43 -9.66 -8.58
N THR A 6 -9.22 -8.80 -7.58
CA THR A 6 -8.62 -9.17 -6.28
C THR A 6 -9.67 -9.05 -5.17
N PRO A 7 -10.35 -10.16 -4.80
CA PRO A 7 -11.32 -10.16 -3.71
C PRO A 7 -10.66 -9.76 -2.38
N GLY A 8 -11.35 -8.94 -1.58
CA GLY A 8 -10.86 -8.48 -0.28
C GLY A 8 -9.88 -7.30 -0.32
N LEU A 9 -9.57 -6.77 -1.51
CA LEU A 9 -8.82 -5.52 -1.63
C LEU A 9 -9.76 -4.32 -1.49
N GLU A 10 -9.60 -3.56 -0.41
CA GLU A 10 -10.40 -2.38 -0.14
C GLU A 10 -9.94 -1.20 -1.01
N LEU A 11 -10.92 -0.55 -1.64
CA LEU A 11 -10.72 0.62 -2.47
C LEU A 11 -11.54 1.78 -1.90
N ASN A 12 -11.02 3.00 -2.03
CA ASN A 12 -11.79 4.19 -1.72
C ASN A 12 -12.81 4.48 -2.83
N ARG A 13 -13.69 5.47 -2.60
CA ARG A 13 -14.74 5.86 -3.58
C ARG A 13 -14.21 6.26 -4.96
N LYS A 14 -12.92 6.59 -5.09
CA LYS A 14 -12.26 6.97 -6.34
C LYS A 14 -11.51 5.81 -7.01
N GLY A 15 -11.54 4.62 -6.41
CA GLY A 15 -10.87 3.42 -6.94
C GLY A 15 -9.39 3.27 -6.57
N TYR A 16 -8.86 4.09 -5.66
CA TYR A 16 -7.50 3.93 -5.12
C TYR A 16 -7.49 2.93 -3.98
N ILE A 17 -6.35 2.24 -3.81
CA ILE A 17 -6.19 1.21 -2.78
C ILE A 17 -6.14 1.86 -1.40
N VAL A 18 -6.96 1.36 -0.48
CA VAL A 18 -6.90 1.75 0.93
C VAL A 18 -5.74 1.01 1.58
N VAL A 19 -4.89 1.76 2.28
CA VAL A 19 -3.76 1.23 3.02
C VAL A 19 -3.66 1.88 4.39
N ASN A 20 -2.98 1.21 5.31
CA ASN A 20 -2.50 1.82 6.54
C ASN A 20 -1.43 2.88 6.21
N GLU A 21 -1.57 4.10 6.73
CA GLU A 21 -0.67 5.22 6.39
C GLU A 21 0.77 5.05 6.91
N GLU A 22 0.97 4.28 7.97
CA GLU A 22 2.28 4.01 8.55
C GLU A 22 2.95 2.82 7.87
N THR A 23 2.23 1.70 7.77
CA THR A 23 2.80 0.44 7.26
C THR A 23 2.69 0.32 5.75
N GLN A 24 1.77 1.04 5.11
CA GLN A 24 1.40 0.87 3.70
C GLN A 24 0.80 -0.51 3.36
N GLU A 25 0.38 -1.26 4.37
CA GLU A 25 -0.31 -2.54 4.19
C GLU A 25 -1.76 -2.29 3.75
N THR A 26 -2.21 -3.09 2.78
CA THR A 26 -3.59 -3.07 2.30
C THR A 26 -4.51 -3.82 3.27
N SER A 27 -5.80 -3.90 2.95
CA SER A 27 -6.75 -4.78 3.65
C SER A 27 -6.38 -6.28 3.57
N ILE A 28 -5.51 -6.67 2.63
CA ILE A 28 -5.01 -8.04 2.51
C ILE A 28 -3.68 -8.15 3.24
N LYS A 29 -3.63 -9.02 4.25
CA LYS A 29 -2.43 -9.27 5.06
C LYS A 29 -1.24 -9.67 4.18
N GLY A 30 -0.11 -9.00 4.37
CA GLY A 30 1.13 -9.23 3.62
C GLY A 30 1.14 -8.62 2.21
N VAL A 31 0.09 -7.90 1.81
CA VAL A 31 0.03 -7.14 0.56
C VAL A 31 0.16 -5.66 0.88
N PHE A 32 1.10 -5.00 0.21
CA PHE A 32 1.44 -3.59 0.45
C PHE A 32 1.26 -2.79 -0.84
N ALA A 33 0.86 -1.52 -0.72
CA ALA A 33 0.71 -0.63 -1.86
C ALA A 33 1.27 0.77 -1.56
N GLY A 34 1.82 1.42 -2.59
CA GLY A 34 2.41 2.75 -2.45
C GLY A 34 2.50 3.49 -3.78
N GLY A 35 2.71 4.81 -3.71
CA GLY A 35 2.72 5.70 -4.87
C GLY A 35 1.31 6.15 -5.28
N ASP A 36 1.17 6.54 -6.55
CA ASP A 36 -0.04 7.19 -7.07
C ASP A 36 -1.31 6.33 -6.96
N ILE A 37 -1.17 5.00 -6.91
CA ILE A 37 -2.30 4.07 -6.74
C ILE A 37 -2.94 4.16 -5.34
N VAL A 38 -2.26 4.78 -4.38
CA VAL A 38 -2.74 5.03 -3.02
C VAL A 38 -3.11 6.50 -2.83
N THR A 39 -2.21 7.41 -3.19
CA THR A 39 -2.38 8.85 -2.90
C THR A 39 -3.18 9.59 -3.97
N GLY A 40 -3.43 8.98 -5.12
CA GLY A 40 -3.78 9.71 -6.33
C GLY A 40 -2.58 10.44 -6.93
N ALA A 41 -2.82 11.22 -8.00
CA ALA A 41 -1.79 11.97 -8.71
C ALA A 41 -0.98 12.86 -7.74
N ALA A 42 0.23 12.41 -7.41
CA ALA A 42 1.13 13.07 -6.46
C ALA A 42 2.46 13.38 -7.14
N THR A 43 3.36 14.02 -6.40
CA THR A 43 4.72 14.26 -6.91
C THR A 43 5.56 12.98 -6.83
N VAL A 44 6.56 12.87 -7.70
CA VAL A 44 7.53 11.76 -7.69
C VAL A 44 8.19 11.59 -6.32
N ILE A 45 8.46 12.69 -5.61
CA ILE A 45 9.06 12.68 -4.27
C ILE A 45 8.12 12.04 -3.25
N SER A 46 6.84 12.38 -3.31
CA SER A 46 5.81 11.78 -2.45
C SER A 46 5.69 10.28 -2.71
N ALA A 47 5.63 9.86 -3.98
CA ALA A 47 5.56 8.45 -4.35
C ALA A 47 6.79 7.67 -3.84
N MET A 48 7.99 8.25 -3.96
CA MET A 48 9.23 7.68 -3.41
C MET A 48 9.20 7.53 -1.88
N GLY A 49 8.67 8.53 -1.17
CA GLY A 49 8.55 8.49 0.29
C GLY A 49 7.62 7.36 0.75
N VAL A 50 6.48 7.19 0.08
CA VAL A 50 5.53 6.10 0.33
C VAL A 50 6.15 4.74 0.00
N GLY A 51 6.85 4.63 -1.14
CA GLY A 51 7.54 3.40 -1.54
C GLY A 51 8.58 2.95 -0.53
N LYS A 52 9.34 3.89 0.06
CA LYS A 52 10.33 3.58 1.11
C LYS A 52 9.69 3.07 2.39
N ARG A 53 8.51 3.59 2.78
CA ARG A 53 7.75 3.08 3.93
C ARG A 53 7.24 1.67 3.65
N ALA A 54 6.61 1.44 2.51
CA ALA A 54 6.15 0.12 2.09
C ALA A 54 7.29 -0.92 2.09
N ALA A 55 8.45 -0.58 1.54
CA ALA A 55 9.62 -1.48 1.52
C ALA A 55 10.11 -1.83 2.94
N ARG A 56 10.10 -0.87 3.87
CA ARG A 56 10.47 -1.12 5.28
C ARG A 56 9.49 -2.07 5.95
N SER A 57 8.19 -1.87 5.73
CA SER A 57 7.13 -2.72 6.29
C SER A 57 7.15 -4.12 5.70
N ILE A 58 7.36 -4.26 4.38
CA ILE A 58 7.57 -5.56 3.74
C ILE A 58 8.76 -6.27 4.38
N ASN A 59 9.88 -5.58 4.57
CA ASN A 59 11.05 -6.16 5.20
C ASN A 59 10.77 -6.56 6.66
N ALA A 60 10.05 -5.75 7.44
CA ALA A 60 9.66 -6.09 8.81
C ALA A 60 8.72 -7.31 8.84
N TYR A 61 7.77 -7.38 7.91
CA TYR A 61 6.83 -8.49 7.73
C TYR A 61 7.57 -9.80 7.42
N LEU A 62 8.50 -9.77 6.45
CA LEU A 62 9.31 -10.94 6.08
C LEU A 62 10.27 -11.40 7.18
N GLN A 63 10.72 -10.49 8.04
CA GLN A 63 11.56 -10.81 9.20
C GLN A 63 10.76 -11.34 10.40
N GLY A 64 9.44 -11.43 10.33
CA GLY A 64 8.59 -11.83 11.45
C GLY A 64 8.56 -10.79 12.58
N LYS A 65 8.98 -9.54 12.31
CA LYS A 65 9.02 -8.44 13.29
C LYS A 65 7.74 -7.60 13.30
N SER A 66 6.63 -8.21 12.91
CA SER A 66 5.32 -7.54 12.87
C SER A 66 4.51 -8.00 14.09
N GLU A 67 4.84 -7.40 15.23
CA GLU A 67 3.97 -7.24 16.40
C GLU A 67 3.82 -5.74 16.69
#